data_AF-A0A528J0M0-F1
#
_entry.id   AF-A0A528J0M0-F1
#
_cell.length_a   1.000
_cell.length_b   1.000
_cell.length_c   1.000
_cell.angle_alpha   90.00
_cell.angle_beta   90.00
_cell.angle_gamma   90.00
#
_symmetry.space_group_name_H-M   'P 1'
#
loop_
_entity.id
_entity.type
_entity.pdbx_description
1 polymer ?
#
loop_
_entity_poly.entity_id
_entity_poly.type
_entity_poly.pdbx_seq_one_letter_code
_entity_poly.pdbx_strand_id
1 'polypeptide(L)'
;MTMTTEHPVLQLALLVGSLRAQSYSRKIAKALAARAPDSLRCRFIEIGELPLYNQDLDGETPPAAWSAFRAAIGECDAVLFVTPEYNRSIPGCLKNALDVGSRPSGKSVFKGLPAGVVSVSPGKIGAFGSNQALRQTFVFLDMPVMQQPEAYIGNVAELLDDSGAIKNSDTAAFLKGFIEALETWIRTVRPGGSSFDAFMKHREKIAEDYVNGNATSLKAIVTHSEPATFFSPRGDHLEGADAVAGRYERDAASFHEGGSTDIEVLQASASGDLAFWTGLQHARARMGKNGQPAEMTLRVTEVFRLEDGAFKLVHRHADPANG
;
A
#
# COMPACT_ATOMS: atom_id res chain seq x y z
N MET A 1 13.91 -23.42 -14.76
CA MET A 1 13.63 -22.07 -15.29
C MET A 1 13.17 -21.25 -14.09
N THR A 2 14.07 -20.45 -13.52
CA THR A 2 13.81 -19.65 -12.31
C THR A 2 12.82 -18.56 -12.67
N MET A 3 11.56 -18.73 -12.22
CA MET A 3 10.56 -17.68 -12.24
C MET A 3 11.06 -16.59 -11.27
N THR A 4 11.61 -15.50 -11.80
CA THR A 4 11.86 -14.30 -11.01
C THR A 4 10.51 -13.69 -10.66
N THR A 5 10.10 -13.85 -9.41
CA THR A 5 8.91 -13.20 -8.82
C THR A 5 9.12 -11.68 -8.87
N GLU A 6 8.51 -11.00 -9.83
CA GLU A 6 8.49 -9.53 -9.88
C GLU A 6 7.53 -9.02 -8.82
N HIS A 7 8.06 -8.56 -7.68
CA HIS A 7 7.25 -7.85 -6.69
C HIS A 7 6.62 -6.60 -7.30
N PRO A 8 5.38 -6.22 -6.91
CA PRO A 8 4.75 -5.01 -7.41
C PRO A 8 5.65 -3.79 -7.14
N VAL A 9 5.78 -2.94 -8.16
CA VAL A 9 6.61 -1.73 -8.12
C VAL A 9 5.95 -0.68 -7.24
N LEU A 10 6.56 -0.40 -6.09
CA LEU A 10 6.10 0.59 -5.13
C LEU A 10 6.26 2.01 -5.68
N GLN A 11 5.27 2.87 -5.50
CA GLN A 11 5.29 4.29 -5.84
C GLN A 11 5.75 5.12 -4.63
N LEU A 12 6.93 5.72 -4.70
CA LEU A 12 7.48 6.57 -3.65
C LEU A 12 7.34 8.06 -4.00
N ALA A 13 6.52 8.79 -3.25
CA ALA A 13 6.47 10.25 -3.33
C ALA A 13 7.75 10.88 -2.78
N LEU A 14 8.42 11.73 -3.56
CA LEU A 14 9.54 12.55 -3.12
C LEU A 14 9.07 13.98 -2.85
N LEU A 15 9.06 14.39 -1.58
CA LEU A 15 8.76 15.76 -1.17
C LEU A 15 10.04 16.51 -0.79
N VAL A 16 10.40 17.51 -1.58
CA VAL A 16 11.63 18.28 -1.40
C VAL A 16 11.33 19.60 -0.68
N GLY A 17 11.83 19.75 0.54
CA GLY A 17 11.60 20.91 1.41
C GLY A 17 12.32 22.21 1.01
N SER A 18 12.74 22.38 -0.25
CA SER A 18 13.43 23.60 -0.69
C SER A 18 13.07 23.97 -2.12
N LEU A 19 12.57 25.19 -2.29
CA LEU A 19 12.05 25.73 -3.55
C LEU A 19 13.12 26.42 -4.41
N ARG A 20 14.32 26.70 -3.86
CA ARG A 20 15.35 27.41 -4.60
C ARG A 20 15.86 26.58 -5.78
N ALA A 21 16.13 27.22 -6.91
CA ALA A 21 16.57 26.55 -8.14
C ALA A 21 17.80 25.64 -7.93
N GLN A 22 18.75 26.05 -7.10
CA GLN A 22 20.00 25.31 -6.82
C GLN A 22 19.92 24.43 -5.56
N SER A 23 18.72 23.98 -5.17
CA SER A 23 18.46 23.21 -3.95
C SER A 23 19.37 21.98 -3.79
N TYR A 24 20.13 21.93 -2.69
CA TYR A 24 20.90 20.74 -2.30
C TYR A 24 19.98 19.56 -1.99
N SER A 25 18.86 19.81 -1.31
CA SER A 25 17.85 18.77 -1.04
C SER A 25 17.32 18.14 -2.32
N ARG A 26 17.09 18.93 -3.39
CA ARG A 26 16.67 18.40 -4.69
C ARG A 26 17.79 17.56 -5.35
N LYS A 27 19.05 18.00 -5.27
CA LYS A 27 20.20 17.24 -5.79
C LYS A 27 20.34 15.89 -5.07
N ILE A 28 20.22 15.86 -3.74
CA ILE A 28 20.23 14.62 -2.95
C ILE A 28 19.02 13.73 -3.26
N ALA A 29 17.81 14.30 -3.39
CA ALA A 29 16.62 13.55 -3.78
C ALA A 29 16.77 12.88 -5.16
N LYS A 30 17.37 13.57 -6.14
CA LYS A 30 17.70 12.99 -7.45
C LYS A 30 18.74 11.87 -7.32
N ALA A 31 19.75 12.04 -6.47
CA ALA A 31 20.77 11.03 -6.23
C ALA A 31 20.19 9.75 -5.58
N LEU A 32 19.23 9.90 -4.67
CA LEU A 32 18.47 8.79 -4.09
C LEU A 32 17.61 8.09 -5.15
N ALA A 33 16.83 8.84 -5.93
CA ALA A 33 15.98 8.30 -6.99
C ALA A 33 16.77 7.51 -8.04
N ALA A 34 17.94 8.00 -8.44
CA ALA A 34 18.82 7.31 -9.39
C ALA A 34 19.45 6.01 -8.84
N ARG A 35 19.29 5.74 -7.54
CA ARG A 35 19.80 4.55 -6.85
C ARG A 35 18.68 3.68 -6.27
N ALA A 36 17.42 4.04 -6.51
CA ALA A 36 16.30 3.25 -6.07
C ALA A 36 16.34 1.88 -6.79
N PRO A 37 16.00 0.78 -6.10
CA PRO A 37 15.84 -0.51 -6.75
C PRO A 37 14.68 -0.46 -7.76
N ASP A 38 14.67 -1.36 -8.74
CA ASP A 38 13.62 -1.43 -9.77
C ASP A 38 12.21 -1.64 -9.17
N SER A 39 12.15 -2.20 -7.97
CA SER A 39 10.93 -2.41 -7.17
C SER A 39 10.36 -1.13 -6.54
N LEU A 40 11.02 0.02 -6.70
CA LEU A 40 10.65 1.30 -6.08
C LEU A 40 10.75 2.46 -7.07
N ARG A 41 9.61 2.87 -7.63
CA ARG A 41 9.51 3.99 -8.55
C ARG A 41 9.36 5.32 -7.80
N CYS A 42 10.36 6.20 -7.92
CA CYS A 42 10.31 7.52 -7.32
C CYS A 42 9.55 8.54 -8.18
N ARG A 43 8.65 9.30 -7.56
CA ARG A 43 7.89 10.40 -8.18
C ARG A 43 8.09 11.70 -7.40
N PHE A 44 8.64 12.72 -8.04
CA PHE A 44 8.71 14.06 -7.45
C PHE A 44 7.31 14.68 -7.42
N ILE A 45 6.86 15.08 -6.23
CA ILE A 45 5.60 15.82 -6.06
C ILE A 45 5.96 17.24 -5.63
N GLU A 46 5.58 18.19 -6.47
CA GLU A 46 5.96 19.59 -6.30
C GLU A 46 5.07 20.28 -5.26
N ILE A 47 5.71 21.04 -4.35
CA ILE A 47 5.03 21.75 -3.24
C ILE A 47 5.18 23.28 -3.34
N GLY A 48 5.88 23.78 -4.36
CA GLY A 48 6.21 25.20 -4.50
C GLY A 48 5.00 26.09 -4.80
N GLU A 49 4.01 25.54 -5.49
CA GLU A 49 2.82 26.26 -5.94
C GLU A 49 1.62 26.08 -5.01
N LEU A 50 1.82 25.50 -3.81
CA LEU A 50 0.74 25.34 -2.84
C LEU A 50 0.46 26.67 -2.15
N PRO A 51 -0.76 27.25 -2.30
CA PRO A 51 -1.18 28.36 -1.45
C PRO A 51 -1.05 27.98 0.03
N LEU A 52 -0.75 28.96 0.88
CA LEU A 52 -0.73 28.74 2.32
C LEU A 52 -2.09 28.23 2.78
N TYR A 53 -2.08 27.18 3.60
CA TYR A 53 -3.29 26.57 4.11
C TYR A 53 -4.11 27.61 4.90
N ASN A 54 -5.33 27.82 4.45
CA ASN A 54 -6.39 28.52 5.15
C ASN A 54 -7.63 27.63 5.11
N GLN A 55 -8.14 27.25 6.27
CA GLN A 55 -9.29 26.34 6.36
C GLN A 55 -10.55 26.87 5.68
N ASP A 56 -10.71 28.19 5.57
CA ASP A 56 -11.85 28.81 4.87
C ASP A 56 -11.88 28.44 3.37
N LEU A 57 -10.72 28.11 2.81
CA LEU A 57 -10.58 27.68 1.42
C LEU A 57 -10.76 26.15 1.26
N ASP A 58 -10.85 25.38 2.35
CA ASP A 58 -10.95 23.92 2.32
C ASP A 58 -12.40 23.41 2.41
N GLY A 59 -13.28 24.03 1.62
CA GLY A 59 -14.70 23.70 1.50
C GLY A 59 -15.01 22.76 0.33
N GLU A 60 -16.17 22.93 -0.31
CA GLU A 60 -16.57 22.10 -1.45
C GLU A 60 -15.66 22.25 -2.68
N THR A 61 -15.06 23.43 -2.86
CA THR A 61 -14.17 23.74 -3.99
C THR A 61 -12.82 24.28 -3.47
N PRO A 62 -11.92 23.40 -3.01
CA PRO A 62 -10.60 23.82 -2.58
C PRO A 62 -9.72 24.28 -3.75
N PRO A 63 -8.64 25.06 -3.49
CA PRO A 63 -7.66 25.43 -4.50
C PRO A 63 -7.20 24.22 -5.32
N ALA A 64 -7.17 24.35 -6.65
CA ALA A 64 -6.83 23.25 -7.55
C ALA A 64 -5.47 22.61 -7.22
N ALA A 65 -4.50 23.41 -6.79
CA ALA A 65 -3.18 22.94 -6.35
C ALA A 65 -3.26 22.00 -5.13
N TRP A 66 -4.18 22.24 -4.18
CA TRP A 66 -4.37 21.37 -3.02
C TRP A 66 -4.98 20.03 -3.44
N SER A 67 -6.00 20.05 -4.28
CA SER A 67 -6.62 18.83 -4.82
C SER A 67 -5.63 18.00 -5.62
N ALA A 68 -4.85 18.63 -6.50
CA ALA A 68 -3.82 17.94 -7.28
C ALA A 68 -2.73 17.33 -6.40
N PHE A 69 -2.28 18.05 -5.36
CA PHE A 69 -1.31 17.53 -4.40
C PHE A 69 -1.85 16.33 -3.61
N ARG A 70 -3.07 16.44 -3.07
CA ARG A 70 -3.74 15.36 -2.34
C ARG A 70 -3.90 14.11 -3.21
N ALA A 71 -4.36 14.28 -4.45
CA ALA A 71 -4.49 13.19 -5.42
C ALA A 71 -3.13 12.54 -5.73
N ALA A 72 -2.09 13.34 -5.99
CA ALA A 72 -0.76 12.83 -6.28
C ALA A 72 -0.15 12.01 -5.13
N ILE A 73 -0.39 12.42 -3.88
CA ILE A 73 0.03 11.65 -2.70
C ILE A 73 -0.81 10.38 -2.53
N GLY A 74 -2.12 10.45 -2.77
CA GLY A 74 -3.02 9.29 -2.68
C GLY A 74 -2.72 8.18 -3.70
N GLU A 75 -2.02 8.50 -4.78
CA GLU A 75 -1.51 7.53 -5.78
C GLU A 75 -0.17 6.88 -5.37
N CYS A 76 0.39 7.25 -4.22
CA CYS A 76 1.68 6.76 -3.75
C CYS A 76 1.54 5.76 -2.59
N ASP A 77 2.51 4.87 -2.51
CA ASP A 77 2.58 3.82 -1.50
C ASP A 77 3.34 4.25 -0.25
N ALA A 78 4.17 5.29 -0.36
CA ALA A 78 4.99 5.84 0.70
C ALA A 78 5.47 7.25 0.36
N VAL A 79 6.03 7.95 1.35
CA VAL A 79 6.58 9.31 1.17
C VAL A 79 8.00 9.41 1.72
N LEU A 80 8.95 9.85 0.90
CA LEU A 80 10.29 10.24 1.31
C LEU A 80 10.41 11.76 1.30
N PHE A 81 10.68 12.30 2.48
CA PHE A 81 10.91 13.72 2.70
C PHE A 81 12.40 14.02 2.63
N VAL A 82 12.78 14.98 1.77
CA VAL A 82 14.17 15.46 1.67
C VAL A 82 14.21 16.94 2.03
N THR A 83 14.71 17.26 3.23
CA THR A 83 14.51 18.58 3.84
C THR A 83 15.83 19.28 4.19
N PRO A 84 15.99 20.59 3.94
CA PRO A 84 17.00 21.38 4.63
C PRO A 84 16.53 21.72 6.05
N GLU A 85 17.35 22.43 6.82
CA GLU A 85 16.96 23.00 8.12
C GLU A 85 16.93 24.52 8.04
N TYR A 86 15.78 25.11 8.34
CA TYR A 86 15.62 26.55 8.53
C TYR A 86 15.34 26.83 10.00
N ASN A 87 16.25 27.58 10.64
CA ASN A 87 16.10 28.02 12.03
C ASN A 87 15.75 26.89 13.02
N ARG A 88 16.49 25.77 12.97
CA ARG A 88 16.31 24.57 13.81
C ARG A 88 15.06 23.73 13.54
N SER A 89 14.34 23.97 12.44
CA SER A 89 13.15 23.20 12.10
C SER A 89 12.97 23.02 10.59
N ILE A 90 11.84 22.42 10.24
CA ILE A 90 11.40 22.21 8.86
C ILE A 90 11.06 23.54 8.16
N PRO A 91 11.30 23.64 6.85
CA PRO A 91 10.89 24.80 6.05
C PRO A 91 9.38 25.00 6.01
N GLY A 92 8.95 26.27 5.97
CA GLY A 92 7.52 26.62 5.95
C GLY A 92 6.73 26.00 4.79
N CYS A 93 7.33 25.91 3.59
CA CYS A 93 6.68 25.25 2.44
C CYS A 93 6.41 23.77 2.68
N LEU A 94 7.34 23.08 3.37
CA LEU A 94 7.18 21.66 3.69
C LEU A 94 6.09 21.46 4.75
N LYS A 95 6.07 22.31 5.77
CA LYS A 95 5.00 22.30 6.78
C LYS A 95 3.64 22.61 6.17
N ASN A 96 3.56 23.57 5.24
CA ASN A 96 2.34 23.87 4.51
C ASN A 96 1.82 22.67 3.71
N ALA A 97 2.71 21.93 3.04
CA ALA A 97 2.34 20.72 2.31
C ALA A 97 1.76 19.64 3.25
N LEU A 98 2.34 19.46 4.45
CA LEU A 98 1.79 18.56 5.47
C LEU A 98 0.41 19.02 5.93
N ASP A 99 0.22 20.31 6.16
CA ASP A 99 -1.06 20.88 6.60
C ASP A 99 -2.15 20.69 5.52
N VAL A 100 -1.85 21.02 4.26
CA VAL A 100 -2.75 20.81 3.12
C VAL A 100 -3.14 19.35 2.95
N GLY A 101 -2.16 18.42 3.02
CA GLY A 101 -2.42 16.98 2.84
C GLY A 101 -3.11 16.31 4.04
N SER A 102 -3.00 16.89 5.24
CA SER A 102 -3.67 16.36 6.44
C SER A 102 -5.18 16.61 6.46
N ARG A 103 -5.69 17.36 5.48
CA ARG A 103 -7.06 17.89 5.45
C ARG A 103 -7.82 17.43 4.20
N PRO A 104 -9.17 17.41 4.24
CA PRO A 104 -10.04 17.76 5.37
C PRO A 104 -9.96 16.74 6.52
N SER A 105 -10.49 17.10 7.69
CA SER A 105 -10.42 16.24 8.88
C SER A 105 -10.95 14.83 8.61
N GLY A 106 -10.22 13.80 9.04
CA GLY A 106 -10.55 12.40 8.79
C GLY A 106 -10.20 11.88 7.38
N LYS A 107 -9.72 12.75 6.48
CA LYS A 107 -9.32 12.39 5.10
C LYS A 107 -7.86 12.72 4.80
N SER A 108 -6.99 12.67 5.81
CA SER A 108 -5.54 12.86 5.63
C SER A 108 -5.00 11.88 4.60
N VAL A 109 -4.35 12.40 3.55
CA VAL A 109 -3.71 11.55 2.51
C VAL A 109 -2.45 10.86 3.00
N PHE A 110 -1.95 11.24 4.18
CA PHE A 110 -0.75 10.65 4.79
C PHE A 110 -1.05 9.47 5.71
N LYS A 111 -2.31 9.29 6.12
CA LYS A 111 -2.67 8.29 7.12
C LYS A 111 -2.27 6.89 6.67
N GLY A 112 -1.47 6.20 7.49
CA GLY A 112 -0.96 4.86 7.22
C GLY A 112 0.12 4.77 6.15
N LEU A 113 0.51 5.88 5.50
CA LEU A 113 1.59 5.86 4.51
C LEU A 113 2.96 5.78 5.19
N PRO A 114 3.78 4.76 4.88
CA PRO A 114 5.15 4.68 5.35
C PRO A 114 5.97 5.90 4.94
N ALA A 115 6.88 6.31 5.81
CA ALA A 115 7.68 7.52 5.62
C ALA A 115 9.19 7.29 5.76
N GLY A 116 9.97 8.05 5.01
CA GLY A 116 11.42 8.20 5.20
C GLY A 116 11.82 9.68 5.29
N VAL A 117 12.90 9.98 6.01
CA VAL A 117 13.42 11.36 6.11
C VAL A 117 14.92 11.39 5.86
N VAL A 118 15.33 12.21 4.89
CA VAL A 118 16.71 12.60 4.64
C VAL A 118 16.83 14.10 4.85
N SER A 119 17.72 14.51 5.75
CA SER A 119 17.98 15.93 5.98
C SER A 119 19.33 16.34 5.41
N VAL A 120 19.41 17.57 4.88
CA VAL A 120 20.56 18.04 4.10
C VAL A 120 20.99 19.42 4.57
N SER A 121 22.28 19.61 4.84
CA SER A 121 22.83 20.90 5.24
C SER A 121 24.25 21.12 4.70
N PRO A 122 24.62 22.37 4.36
CA PRO A 122 26.02 22.74 4.21
C PRO A 122 26.82 22.60 5.51
N GLY A 123 26.15 22.68 6.67
CA GLY A 123 26.79 22.49 7.97
C GLY A 123 26.92 21.01 8.36
N LYS A 124 27.94 20.70 9.17
CA LYS A 124 28.30 19.34 9.59
C LYS A 124 27.16 18.55 10.28
N ILE A 125 26.25 19.22 10.98
CA ILE A 125 25.13 18.59 11.71
C ILE A 125 24.09 17.96 10.76
N GLY A 126 24.11 18.29 9.47
CA GLY A 126 23.26 17.59 8.49
C GLY A 126 21.76 17.81 8.69
N ALA A 127 21.37 18.98 9.22
CA ALA A 127 19.96 19.36 9.43
C ALA A 127 19.20 18.41 10.41
N PHE A 128 19.89 17.90 11.43
CA PHE A 128 19.34 17.05 12.49
C PHE A 128 18.03 17.58 13.10
N GLY A 129 17.96 18.89 13.40
CA GLY A 129 16.79 19.49 14.03
C GLY A 129 15.56 19.41 13.12
N SER A 130 15.73 19.70 11.83
CA SER A 130 14.64 19.53 10.85
C SER A 130 14.21 18.07 10.67
N ASN A 131 15.14 17.11 10.73
CA ASN A 131 14.80 15.69 10.60
C ASN A 131 13.88 15.25 11.73
N GLN A 132 14.26 15.57 12.97
CA GLN A 132 13.51 15.17 14.16
C GLN A 132 12.20 15.94 14.33
N ALA A 133 12.19 17.25 14.02
CA ALA A 133 10.95 18.03 14.01
C ALA A 133 9.91 17.47 13.03
N LEU A 134 10.37 16.97 11.88
CA LEU A 134 9.48 16.33 10.91
C LEU A 134 8.92 15.01 11.44
N ARG A 135 9.77 14.16 12.03
CA ARG A 135 9.35 12.89 12.66
C ARG A 135 8.31 13.07 13.75
N GLN A 136 8.38 14.15 14.53
CA GLN A 136 7.35 14.48 15.51
C GLN A 136 5.98 14.70 14.86
N THR A 137 5.92 15.32 13.68
CA THR A 137 4.65 15.57 12.97
C THR A 137 3.99 14.27 12.51
N PHE A 138 4.78 13.27 12.16
CA PHE A 138 4.30 11.96 11.68
C PHE A 138 3.48 11.20 12.73
N VAL A 139 3.72 11.44 14.02
CA VAL A 139 2.94 10.84 15.11
C VAL A 139 1.47 11.22 15.00
N PHE A 140 1.16 12.49 14.70
CA PHE A 140 -0.23 12.93 14.52
C PHE A 140 -0.81 12.50 13.18
N LEU A 141 0.01 12.55 12.12
CA LEU A 141 -0.42 12.16 10.77
C LEU A 141 -0.57 10.64 10.59
N ASP A 142 -0.25 9.85 11.62
CA ASP A 142 -0.36 8.39 11.63
C ASP A 142 0.49 7.75 10.51
N MET A 143 1.73 8.23 10.35
CA MET A 143 2.67 7.74 9.33
C MET A 143 3.72 6.81 9.96
N PRO A 144 3.80 5.53 9.59
CA PRO A 144 4.86 4.64 10.06
C PRO A 144 6.22 5.02 9.43
N VAL A 145 7.02 5.78 10.18
CA VAL A 145 8.33 6.29 9.72
C VAL A 145 9.47 5.29 9.95
N MET A 146 10.33 5.11 8.95
CA MET A 146 11.55 4.31 9.06
C MET A 146 12.48 4.89 10.13
N GLN A 147 12.83 4.07 11.12
CA GLN A 147 13.65 4.51 12.26
C GLN A 147 15.16 4.51 11.93
N GLN A 148 15.64 3.47 11.25
CA GLN A 148 17.05 3.29 10.88
C GLN A 148 17.16 2.80 9.43
N PRO A 149 18.26 3.11 8.71
CA PRO A 149 19.31 4.03 9.11
C PRO A 149 18.84 5.50 9.14
N GLU A 150 19.37 6.29 10.05
CA GLU A 150 19.20 7.75 10.02
C GLU A 150 20.04 8.38 8.89
N ALA A 151 19.52 9.44 8.25
CA ALA A 151 20.21 10.13 7.15
C ALA A 151 20.32 11.64 7.39
N TYR A 152 21.48 12.03 7.93
CA TYR A 152 21.88 13.41 8.20
C TYR A 152 23.04 13.80 7.26
N ILE A 153 22.72 14.41 6.12
CA ILE A 153 23.72 14.75 5.10
C ILE A 153 24.32 16.13 5.41
N GLY A 154 25.44 16.13 6.14
CA GLY A 154 26.25 17.33 6.39
C GLY A 154 27.22 17.65 5.25
N ASN A 155 27.78 18.86 5.27
CA ASN A 155 28.82 19.31 4.33
C ASN A 155 28.46 19.08 2.85
N VAL A 156 27.18 19.18 2.49
CA VAL A 156 26.67 18.72 1.18
C VAL A 156 27.36 19.36 -0.04
N ALA A 157 27.87 20.59 0.09
CA ALA A 157 28.59 21.27 -0.98
C ALA A 157 29.89 20.54 -1.38
N GLU A 158 30.53 19.85 -0.43
CA GLU A 158 31.74 19.07 -0.68
C GLU A 158 31.41 17.74 -1.38
N LEU A 159 30.22 17.20 -1.13
CA LEU A 159 29.76 15.90 -1.63
C LEU A 159 29.27 15.93 -3.09
N LEU A 160 28.95 17.12 -3.61
CA LEU A 160 28.36 17.31 -4.94
C LEU A 160 29.35 17.93 -5.92
N ASP A 161 29.38 17.44 -7.16
CA ASP A 161 30.09 18.07 -8.27
C ASP A 161 29.33 19.26 -8.86
N ASP A 162 29.92 19.89 -9.88
CA ASP A 162 29.37 21.07 -10.54
C ASP A 162 28.03 20.78 -11.24
N SER A 163 27.80 19.52 -11.65
CA SER A 163 26.53 19.05 -12.20
C SER A 163 25.47 18.77 -11.13
N GLY A 164 25.89 18.68 -9.86
CA GLY A 164 25.05 18.31 -8.72
C GLY A 164 24.92 16.80 -8.52
N ALA A 165 25.84 16.00 -9.07
CA ALA A 165 25.96 14.57 -8.81
C ALA A 165 26.89 14.28 -7.62
N ILE A 166 26.76 13.10 -7.02
CA ILE A 166 27.55 12.68 -5.86
C ILE A 166 28.98 12.34 -6.31
N LYS A 167 29.99 12.97 -5.68
CA LYS A 167 31.41 12.81 -6.06
C LYS A 167 32.03 11.47 -5.66
N ASN A 168 31.73 10.98 -4.46
CA ASN A 168 32.44 9.83 -3.87
C ASN A 168 31.56 8.58 -3.75
N SER A 169 32.20 7.41 -3.80
CA SER A 169 31.56 6.10 -3.72
C SER A 169 30.86 5.86 -2.39
N ASP A 170 31.40 6.39 -1.29
CA ASP A 170 30.90 6.09 0.05
C ASP A 170 29.55 6.76 0.30
N THR A 171 29.39 8.01 -0.11
CA THR A 171 28.11 8.72 -0.07
C THR A 171 27.12 8.04 -1.02
N ALA A 172 27.57 7.62 -2.21
CA ALA A 172 26.72 6.90 -3.15
C ALA A 172 26.21 5.56 -2.58
N ALA A 173 27.08 4.80 -1.90
CA ALA A 173 26.74 3.55 -1.24
C ALA A 173 25.80 3.77 -0.05
N PHE A 174 26.03 4.81 0.76
CA PHE A 174 25.13 5.19 1.85
C PHE A 174 23.72 5.52 1.35
N LEU A 175 23.60 6.36 0.31
CA LEU A 175 22.30 6.72 -0.26
C LEU A 175 21.58 5.51 -0.86
N LYS A 176 22.32 4.60 -1.50
CA LYS A 176 21.79 3.32 -1.99
C LYS A 176 21.27 2.45 -0.84
N GLY A 177 22.07 2.25 0.21
CA GLY A 177 21.65 1.47 1.38
C GLY A 177 20.44 2.08 2.09
N PHE A 178 20.35 3.41 2.17
CA PHE A 178 19.18 4.10 2.74
C PHE A 178 17.91 3.85 1.92
N ILE A 179 17.96 3.99 0.59
CA ILE A 179 16.75 3.82 -0.24
C ILE A 179 16.32 2.35 -0.30
N GLU A 180 17.26 1.40 -0.24
CA GLU A 180 16.97 -0.03 -0.12
C GLU A 180 16.35 -0.38 1.24
N ALA A 181 16.86 0.19 2.34
CA ALA A 181 16.27 0.02 3.66
C ALA A 181 14.84 0.61 3.72
N LEU A 182 14.62 1.76 3.06
CA LEU A 182 13.29 2.36 2.96
C LEU A 182 12.33 1.48 2.18
N GLU A 183 12.77 0.89 1.06
CA GLU A 183 11.97 -0.07 0.30
C GLU A 183 11.52 -1.25 1.18
N THR A 184 12.46 -1.85 1.90
CA THR A 184 12.18 -2.95 2.83
C THR A 184 11.22 -2.52 3.93
N TRP A 185 11.41 -1.32 4.49
CA TRP A 185 10.52 -0.76 5.51
C TRP A 185 9.10 -0.58 4.99
N ILE A 186 8.93 -0.02 3.78
CA ILE A 186 7.62 0.15 3.14
C ILE A 186 6.91 -1.18 3.05
N ARG A 187 7.58 -2.25 2.59
CA ARG A 187 7.00 -3.59 2.53
C ARG A 187 6.65 -4.16 3.90
N THR A 188 7.44 -3.85 4.93
CA THR A 188 7.27 -4.38 6.28
C THR A 188 6.05 -3.77 6.97
N VAL A 189 5.91 -2.43 6.92
CA VAL A 189 4.87 -1.71 7.68
C VAL A 189 3.64 -1.38 6.88
N ARG A 190 3.61 -1.77 5.61
CA ARG A 190 2.42 -1.76 4.77
C ARG A 190 1.99 -3.19 4.42
N PRO A 191 1.44 -3.97 5.36
CA PRO A 191 0.73 -5.19 5.01
C PRO A 191 -0.46 -4.84 4.11
N GLY A 192 -0.45 -5.31 2.85
CA GLY A 192 -1.57 -5.17 1.92
C GLY A 192 -1.85 -3.73 1.45
N GLY A 193 -1.09 -3.26 0.46
CA GLY A 193 -1.28 -1.99 -0.27
C GLY A 193 -2.62 -1.81 -1.02
N SER A 194 -3.63 -2.60 -0.69
CA SER A 194 -5.07 -2.31 -0.77
C SER A 194 -5.65 -2.96 0.48
N SER A 195 -6.23 -2.21 1.43
CA SER A 195 -6.55 -2.77 2.76
C SER A 195 -7.31 -4.08 2.64
N PHE A 196 -6.91 -5.10 3.41
CA PHE A 196 -7.61 -6.39 3.39
C PHE A 196 -9.10 -6.20 3.69
N ASP A 197 -9.47 -5.18 4.48
CA ASP A 197 -10.86 -4.75 4.69
C ASP A 197 -11.56 -4.31 3.39
N ALA A 198 -10.88 -3.56 2.52
CA ALA A 198 -11.42 -3.16 1.21
C ALA A 198 -11.53 -4.37 0.28
N PHE A 199 -10.55 -5.28 0.32
CA PHE A 199 -10.63 -6.55 -0.37
C PHE A 199 -11.83 -7.38 0.11
N MET A 200 -12.08 -7.45 1.42
CA MET A 200 -13.20 -8.22 1.98
C MET A 200 -14.56 -7.69 1.54
N LYS A 201 -14.73 -6.38 1.36
CA LYS A 201 -15.93 -5.80 0.74
C LYS A 201 -16.11 -6.26 -0.71
N HIS A 202 -15.02 -6.35 -1.47
CA HIS A 202 -15.07 -6.89 -2.83
C HIS A 202 -15.32 -8.40 -2.85
N ARG A 203 -14.76 -9.14 -1.87
CA ARG A 203 -14.90 -10.58 -1.72
C ARG A 203 -16.34 -11.03 -1.53
N GLU A 204 -17.16 -10.24 -0.84
CA GLU A 204 -18.60 -10.48 -0.70
C GLU A 204 -19.31 -10.46 -2.05
N LYS A 205 -19.00 -9.47 -2.91
CA LYS A 205 -19.55 -9.40 -4.26
C LYS A 205 -19.11 -10.60 -5.12
N ILE A 206 -17.86 -11.03 -4.99
CA ILE A 206 -17.35 -12.24 -5.64
C ILE A 206 -18.12 -13.49 -5.19
N ALA A 207 -18.46 -13.59 -3.90
CA ALA A 207 -19.27 -14.69 -3.40
C ALA A 207 -20.68 -14.68 -3.99
N GLU A 208 -21.28 -13.49 -4.15
CA GLU A 208 -22.60 -13.33 -4.76
C GLU A 208 -22.60 -13.78 -6.22
N ASP A 209 -21.62 -13.34 -7.02
CA ASP A 209 -21.48 -13.76 -8.42
C ASP A 209 -21.35 -15.29 -8.50
N TYR A 210 -20.57 -15.89 -7.59
CA TYR A 210 -20.34 -17.33 -7.54
C TYR A 210 -21.62 -18.13 -7.26
N VAL A 211 -22.44 -17.73 -6.27
CA VAL A 211 -23.72 -18.41 -5.97
C VAL A 211 -24.80 -18.17 -7.03
N ASN A 212 -24.54 -17.26 -7.97
CA ASN A 212 -25.35 -17.01 -9.17
C ASN A 212 -24.77 -17.69 -10.43
N GLY A 213 -23.77 -18.56 -10.26
CA GLY A 213 -23.22 -19.37 -11.34
C GLY A 213 -22.13 -18.70 -12.17
N ASN A 214 -21.63 -17.54 -11.75
CA ASN A 214 -20.53 -16.84 -12.42
C ASN A 214 -19.21 -16.99 -11.65
N ALA A 215 -18.33 -17.87 -12.14
CA ALA A 215 -17.01 -18.10 -11.54
C ALA A 215 -15.95 -17.03 -11.91
N THR A 216 -16.24 -16.10 -12.83
CA THR A 216 -15.23 -15.22 -13.43
C THR A 216 -14.50 -14.38 -12.39
N SER A 217 -15.25 -13.76 -11.47
CA SER A 217 -14.70 -12.88 -10.45
C SER A 217 -13.96 -13.67 -9.35
N LEU A 218 -14.40 -14.90 -9.06
CA LEU A 218 -13.67 -15.80 -8.16
C LEU A 218 -12.36 -16.28 -8.79
N LYS A 219 -12.38 -16.69 -10.07
CA LYS A 219 -11.19 -17.12 -10.80
C LYS A 219 -10.10 -16.05 -10.80
N ALA A 220 -10.47 -14.78 -10.90
CA ALA A 220 -9.52 -13.67 -10.86
C ALA A 220 -8.77 -13.54 -9.51
N ILE A 221 -9.35 -14.07 -8.43
CA ILE A 221 -8.75 -14.03 -7.09
C ILE A 221 -8.26 -15.39 -6.60
N VAL A 222 -8.33 -16.47 -7.38
CA VAL A 222 -7.74 -17.76 -6.98
C VAL A 222 -6.25 -17.75 -7.32
N THR A 223 -5.41 -18.34 -6.45
CA THR A 223 -3.97 -18.45 -6.72
C THR A 223 -3.68 -19.34 -7.92
N HIS A 224 -2.60 -19.02 -8.63
CA HIS A 224 -1.97 -19.92 -9.63
C HIS A 224 -0.70 -20.58 -9.09
N SER A 225 -0.36 -20.31 -7.82
CA SER A 225 0.86 -20.77 -7.16
C SER A 225 0.57 -21.89 -6.17
N GLU A 226 1.52 -22.81 -6.02
CA GLU A 226 1.45 -23.84 -4.99
C GLU A 226 1.95 -23.31 -3.62
N PRO A 227 1.45 -23.86 -2.49
CA PRO A 227 0.32 -24.78 -2.39
C PRO A 227 -1.03 -24.05 -2.45
N ALA A 228 -2.01 -24.67 -3.09
CA ALA A 228 -3.42 -24.28 -3.02
C ALA A 228 -4.29 -25.43 -2.50
N THR A 229 -5.28 -25.14 -1.66
CA THR A 229 -6.15 -26.19 -1.09
C THR A 229 -7.62 -25.77 -1.00
N PHE A 230 -8.53 -26.73 -1.17
CA PHE A 230 -9.96 -26.51 -0.98
C PHE A 230 -10.59 -27.69 -0.25
N PHE A 231 -11.21 -27.42 0.89
CA PHE A 231 -11.95 -28.39 1.72
C PHE A 231 -13.43 -28.04 1.60
N SER A 232 -14.18 -28.92 0.97
CA SER A 232 -15.55 -28.63 0.56
C SER A 232 -16.55 -28.97 1.67
N PRO A 233 -17.78 -28.39 1.64
CA PRO A 233 -18.85 -28.73 2.58
C PRO A 233 -19.28 -30.20 2.58
N ARG A 234 -18.83 -30.99 1.59
CA ARG A 234 -19.10 -32.42 1.48
C ARG A 234 -18.04 -33.30 2.18
N GLY A 235 -17.04 -32.69 2.83
CA GLY A 235 -15.98 -33.40 3.55
C GLY A 235 -14.82 -33.93 2.69
N ASP A 236 -14.84 -33.65 1.38
CA ASP A 236 -13.72 -33.90 0.48
C ASP A 236 -12.72 -32.72 0.47
N HIS A 237 -11.49 -32.98 0.03
CA HIS A 237 -10.48 -31.96 -0.16
C HIS A 237 -9.78 -32.09 -1.52
N LEU A 238 -9.21 -30.98 -1.98
CA LEU A 238 -8.36 -30.90 -3.16
C LEU A 238 -7.09 -30.12 -2.81
N GLU A 239 -6.00 -30.50 -3.47
CA GLU A 239 -4.73 -29.79 -3.46
C GLU A 239 -4.32 -29.47 -4.90
N GLY A 240 -3.59 -28.37 -5.09
CA GLY A 240 -3.10 -27.92 -6.39
C GLY A 240 -3.90 -26.76 -6.96
N ALA A 241 -3.21 -25.72 -7.43
CA ALA A 241 -3.82 -24.47 -7.91
C ALA A 241 -4.83 -24.71 -9.05
N ASP A 242 -4.44 -25.50 -10.06
CA ASP A 242 -5.30 -25.82 -11.21
C ASP A 242 -6.52 -26.68 -10.80
N ALA A 243 -6.31 -27.64 -9.89
CA ALA A 243 -7.37 -28.52 -9.42
C ALA A 243 -8.43 -27.75 -8.61
N VAL A 244 -7.98 -26.84 -7.74
CA VAL A 244 -8.82 -25.94 -6.94
C VAL A 244 -9.58 -24.96 -7.84
N ALA A 245 -8.91 -24.28 -8.76
CA ALA A 245 -9.55 -23.35 -9.71
C ALA A 245 -10.61 -24.07 -10.56
N GLY A 246 -10.29 -25.23 -11.12
CA GLY A 246 -11.23 -26.03 -11.90
C GLY A 246 -12.41 -26.56 -11.08
N ARG A 247 -12.24 -26.79 -9.78
CA ARG A 247 -13.34 -27.16 -8.88
C ARG A 247 -14.32 -26.01 -8.69
N TYR A 248 -13.83 -24.79 -8.48
CA TYR A 248 -14.71 -23.62 -8.36
C TYR A 248 -15.52 -23.38 -9.63
N GLU A 249 -14.93 -23.51 -10.82
CA GLU A 249 -15.66 -23.37 -12.08
C GLU A 249 -16.79 -24.41 -12.22
N ARG A 250 -16.52 -25.68 -11.86
CA ARG A 250 -17.53 -26.75 -11.91
C ARG A 250 -18.65 -26.56 -10.89
N ASP A 251 -18.29 -26.17 -9.67
CA ASP A 251 -19.27 -25.93 -8.60
C ASP A 251 -20.14 -24.71 -8.97
N ALA A 252 -19.55 -23.63 -9.50
CA ALA A 252 -20.29 -22.47 -10.00
C ALA A 252 -21.32 -22.84 -11.06
N ALA A 253 -20.95 -23.67 -12.04
CA ALA A 253 -21.86 -24.11 -13.10
C ALA A 253 -23.08 -24.92 -12.61
N SER A 254 -23.10 -25.35 -11.35
CA SER A 254 -24.24 -26.03 -10.72
C SER A 254 -25.27 -25.07 -10.12
N PHE A 255 -24.96 -23.78 -10.03
CA PHE A 255 -25.85 -22.72 -9.55
C PHE A 255 -26.60 -22.03 -10.70
N HIS A 256 -27.81 -21.56 -10.40
CA HIS A 256 -28.64 -20.75 -11.28
C HIS A 256 -28.73 -19.31 -10.75
N GLU A 257 -29.01 -18.36 -11.64
CA GLU A 257 -29.24 -16.96 -11.27
C GLU A 257 -30.43 -16.77 -10.30
N GLY A 258 -30.35 -15.70 -9.51
CA GLY A 258 -31.34 -15.35 -8.49
C GLY A 258 -31.02 -15.92 -7.10
N GLY A 259 -29.75 -16.24 -6.84
CA GLY A 259 -29.24 -16.53 -5.51
C GLY A 259 -28.73 -15.26 -4.80
N SER A 260 -28.54 -15.36 -3.49
CA SER A 260 -27.97 -14.31 -2.65
C SER A 260 -27.01 -14.90 -1.63
N THR A 261 -26.06 -14.11 -1.15
CA THR A 261 -25.17 -14.51 -0.07
C THR A 261 -24.84 -13.33 0.83
N ASP A 262 -24.58 -13.62 2.09
CA ASP A 262 -24.05 -12.69 3.09
C ASP A 262 -22.83 -13.34 3.76
N ILE A 263 -21.81 -12.54 4.09
CA ILE A 263 -20.60 -12.99 4.79
C ILE A 263 -20.54 -12.32 6.17
N GLU A 264 -20.78 -13.10 7.21
CA GLU A 264 -20.59 -12.69 8.60
C GLU A 264 -19.13 -12.96 9.00
N VAL A 265 -18.31 -11.91 9.01
CA VAL A 265 -16.90 -12.00 9.43
C VAL A 265 -16.82 -12.01 10.95
N LEU A 266 -16.35 -13.12 11.54
CA LEU A 266 -16.09 -13.22 12.97
C LEU A 266 -14.68 -12.73 13.33
N GLN A 267 -13.70 -13.07 12.50
CA GLN A 267 -12.33 -12.58 12.63
C GLN A 267 -11.67 -12.44 11.26
N ALA A 268 -10.93 -11.36 11.06
CA ALA A 268 -10.13 -11.12 9.87
C ALA A 268 -8.83 -10.41 10.26
N SER A 269 -7.74 -10.73 9.57
CA SER A 269 -6.47 -10.02 9.73
C SER A 269 -5.57 -10.24 8.52
N ALA A 270 -4.61 -9.33 8.34
CA ALA A 270 -3.56 -9.43 7.34
C ALA A 270 -2.21 -9.07 7.98
N SER A 271 -1.18 -9.84 7.65
CA SER A 271 0.18 -9.62 8.10
C SER A 271 1.16 -10.10 7.04
N GLY A 272 2.08 -9.23 6.62
CA GLY A 272 2.99 -9.51 5.52
C GLY A 272 2.23 -9.80 4.22
N ASP A 273 2.53 -10.95 3.62
CA ASP A 273 1.90 -11.46 2.41
C ASP A 273 0.69 -12.36 2.69
N LEU A 274 0.33 -12.63 3.95
CA LEU A 274 -0.81 -13.48 4.28
C LEU A 274 -1.97 -12.68 4.85
N ALA A 275 -3.17 -13.08 4.47
CA ALA A 275 -4.40 -12.61 5.10
C ALA A 275 -5.36 -13.77 5.30
N PHE A 276 -6.25 -13.64 6.27
CA PHE A 276 -7.28 -14.64 6.50
C PHE A 276 -8.56 -13.99 6.98
N TRP A 277 -9.67 -14.67 6.75
CA TRP A 277 -10.88 -14.46 7.52
C TRP A 277 -11.49 -15.79 7.93
N THR A 278 -12.23 -15.76 9.03
CA THR A 278 -13.09 -16.84 9.49
C THR A 278 -14.44 -16.30 9.90
N GLY A 279 -15.50 -17.05 9.62
CA GLY A 279 -16.86 -16.61 9.91
C GLY A 279 -17.92 -17.52 9.32
N LEU A 280 -19.11 -16.96 9.11
CA LEU A 280 -20.24 -17.65 8.51
C LEU A 280 -20.53 -17.08 7.12
N GLN A 281 -20.86 -17.95 6.18
CA GLN A 281 -21.44 -17.57 4.91
C GLN A 281 -22.89 -18.07 4.86
N HIS A 282 -23.83 -17.14 4.76
CA HIS A 282 -25.25 -17.42 4.60
C HIS A 282 -25.60 -17.33 3.13
N ALA A 283 -25.73 -18.47 2.45
CA ALA A 283 -26.03 -18.52 1.03
C ALA A 283 -27.44 -19.07 0.80
N ARG A 284 -28.21 -18.35 -0.03
CA ARG A 284 -29.44 -18.83 -0.65
C ARG A 284 -29.15 -19.05 -2.12
N ALA A 285 -28.74 -20.26 -2.45
CA ALA A 285 -28.39 -20.64 -3.81
C ALA A 285 -29.60 -21.25 -4.54
N ARG A 286 -29.57 -21.27 -5.87
CA ARG A 286 -30.53 -22.02 -6.69
C ARG A 286 -29.80 -23.13 -7.40
N MET A 287 -30.20 -24.38 -7.15
CA MET A 287 -29.47 -25.57 -7.61
C MET A 287 -30.40 -26.67 -8.15
N GLY A 288 -29.82 -27.65 -8.83
CA GLY A 288 -30.56 -28.79 -9.40
C GLY A 288 -31.22 -28.47 -10.75
N LYS A 289 -31.92 -29.45 -11.33
CA LYS A 289 -32.45 -29.37 -12.71
C LYS A 289 -33.39 -28.18 -12.97
N ASN A 290 -34.10 -27.72 -11.95
CA ASN A 290 -35.12 -26.67 -12.07
C ASN A 290 -34.77 -25.40 -11.26
N GLY A 291 -33.51 -25.25 -10.81
CA GLY A 291 -33.09 -24.11 -10.00
C GLY A 291 -33.89 -23.95 -8.70
N GLN A 292 -34.05 -25.04 -7.95
CA GLN A 292 -34.76 -25.00 -6.67
C GLN A 292 -33.92 -24.23 -5.64
N PRO A 293 -34.55 -23.40 -4.78
CA PRO A 293 -33.84 -22.68 -3.74
C PRO A 293 -33.31 -23.66 -2.69
N ALA A 294 -32.06 -23.46 -2.29
CA ALA A 294 -31.39 -24.16 -1.21
C ALA A 294 -30.71 -23.13 -0.31
N GLU A 295 -31.03 -23.17 0.98
CA GLU A 295 -30.37 -22.34 1.99
C GLU A 295 -29.27 -23.15 2.68
N MET A 296 -28.11 -22.53 2.82
CA MET A 296 -26.97 -23.11 3.51
C MET A 296 -26.27 -22.05 4.35
N THR A 297 -25.94 -22.40 5.58
CA THR A 297 -24.99 -21.65 6.40
C THR A 297 -23.73 -22.47 6.51
N LEU A 298 -22.62 -21.91 6.04
CA LEU A 298 -21.31 -22.54 6.07
C LEU A 298 -20.43 -21.82 7.09
N ARG A 299 -19.75 -22.57 7.95
CA ARG A 299 -18.54 -22.10 8.64
C ARG A 299 -17.45 -22.05 7.59
N VAL A 300 -16.77 -20.91 7.46
CA VAL A 300 -15.78 -20.69 6.42
C VAL A 300 -14.49 -20.17 7.02
N THR A 301 -13.37 -20.72 6.54
CA THR A 301 -12.04 -20.15 6.71
C THR A 301 -11.43 -19.99 5.34
N GLU A 302 -11.03 -18.77 4.99
CA GLU A 302 -10.25 -18.51 3.78
C GLU A 302 -8.90 -17.91 4.16
N VAL A 303 -7.85 -18.39 3.50
CA VAL A 303 -6.50 -17.81 3.57
C VAL A 303 -6.14 -17.29 2.19
N PHE A 304 -5.57 -16.09 2.20
CA PHE A 304 -5.12 -15.38 1.02
C PHE A 304 -3.62 -15.13 1.11
N ARG A 305 -2.96 -15.16 -0.03
CA ARG A 305 -1.59 -14.70 -0.21
C ARG A 305 -1.59 -13.48 -1.12
N LEU A 306 -0.82 -12.46 -0.78
CA LEU A 306 -0.61 -11.28 -1.61
C LEU A 306 0.35 -11.67 -2.74
N GLU A 307 -0.20 -11.86 -3.93
CA GLU A 307 0.54 -12.21 -5.15
C GLU A 307 0.37 -11.05 -6.14
N ASP A 308 1.48 -10.52 -6.66
CA ASP A 308 1.50 -9.41 -7.63
C ASP A 308 0.67 -8.19 -7.21
N GLY A 309 0.62 -7.92 -5.89
CA GLY A 309 -0.11 -6.78 -5.32
C GLY A 309 -1.61 -7.00 -5.13
N ALA A 310 -2.12 -8.22 -5.34
CA ALA A 310 -3.51 -8.59 -5.10
C ALA A 310 -3.63 -9.81 -4.19
N PHE A 311 -4.65 -9.84 -3.33
CA PHE A 311 -4.92 -11.01 -2.49
C PHE A 311 -5.49 -12.15 -3.35
N LYS A 312 -4.81 -13.30 -3.30
CA LYS A 312 -5.17 -14.54 -3.97
C LYS A 312 -5.55 -15.60 -2.96
N LEU A 313 -6.71 -16.22 -3.14
CA LEU A 313 -7.23 -17.33 -2.35
C LEU A 313 -6.33 -18.54 -2.53
N VAL A 314 -5.60 -18.90 -1.47
CA VAL A 314 -4.70 -20.07 -1.41
C VAL A 314 -5.31 -21.22 -0.62
N HIS A 315 -6.25 -20.95 0.28
CA HIS A 315 -6.98 -21.97 1.02
C HIS A 315 -8.43 -21.54 1.21
N ARG A 316 -9.36 -22.47 1.02
CA ARG A 316 -10.73 -22.34 1.51
C ARG A 316 -11.15 -23.64 2.17
N HIS A 317 -11.64 -23.53 3.40
CA HIS A 317 -12.36 -24.60 4.07
C HIS A 317 -13.77 -24.10 4.35
N ALA A 318 -14.76 -24.89 3.94
CA ALA A 318 -16.15 -24.63 4.25
C ALA A 318 -16.85 -25.90 4.73
N ASP A 319 -17.63 -25.80 5.79
CA ASP A 319 -18.39 -26.91 6.35
C ASP A 319 -19.78 -26.45 6.87
N PRO A 320 -20.82 -27.29 6.86
CA PRO A 320 -22.15 -26.88 7.29
C PRO A 320 -22.19 -26.49 8.78
N ALA A 321 -22.77 -25.33 9.09
CA ALA A 321 -22.89 -24.87 10.48
C ALA A 321 -23.96 -25.64 11.29
N ASN A 322 -24.85 -26.37 10.60
CA ASN A 322 -25.98 -27.11 11.21
C ASN A 322 -25.62 -28.57 11.57
N GLY A 323 -24.35 -28.83 11.91
CA GLY A 323 -23.84 -30.14 12.33
C GLY A 323 -23.36 -30.14 13.75
#